data_AF-A0ABD1TQ11-F1
#
_entry.id   AF-A0ABD1TQ11-F1
#
_cell.length_a   1.000
_cell.length_b   1.000
_cell.length_c   1.000
_cell.angle_alpha   90.00
_cell.angle_beta   90.00
_cell.angle_gamma   90.00
#
_symmetry.space_group_name_H-M   'P 1'
#
loop_
_entity.id
_entity.type
_entity.pdbx_description
1 polymer ?
#
loop_
_entity_poly.entity_id
_entity_poly.type
_entity_poly.pdbx_seq_one_letter_code
_entity_poly.pdbx_strand_id
1 'polypeptide(L)'
;MKEMNEIEVLLPRNYLPAASSKSRSTNNSVVMGDDFMEIWKLLIIPYSKLIVVSIVGMGGIGKTTLVKQIYDMFTAHHFDIRAWITVSQEYRKKEVLKGLLNSIRGLNHESGKVSIEKLAENVSQSLKDKRFVIVIDDVWKIKT
;
A
#
# COMPACT_ATOMS: atom_id res chain seq x y z
N MET A 1 1.20 25.17 10.31
CA MET A 1 0.34 24.27 9.53
C MET A 1 0.99 24.10 8.18
N LYS A 2 1.47 22.90 7.83
CA LYS A 2 1.92 22.63 6.47
C LYS A 2 0.65 22.52 5.61
N GLU A 3 0.55 23.28 4.53
CA GLU A 3 -0.55 23.12 3.58
C GLU A 3 -0.53 21.66 3.08
N MET A 4 -1.69 21.00 3.01
CA MET A 4 -1.82 19.63 2.47
C MET A 4 -1.69 19.58 0.92
N ASN A 5 -0.92 20.52 0.36
CA ASN A 5 -0.63 20.68 -1.06
C ASN A 5 0.51 19.76 -1.53
N GLU A 6 1.02 18.88 -0.65
CA GLU A 6 2.09 17.92 -0.92
C GLU A 6 1.67 16.50 -0.52
N ILE A 7 2.35 15.50 -1.09
CA ILE A 7 2.20 14.11 -0.65
C ILE A 7 3.01 13.93 0.64
N GLU A 8 2.39 13.36 1.66
CA GLU A 8 3.05 13.01 2.92
C GLU A 8 3.11 11.49 3.08
N VAL A 9 4.31 10.97 3.31
CA VAL A 9 4.58 9.54 3.56
C VAL A 9 4.76 9.34 5.06
N LEU A 10 3.77 8.74 5.71
CA LEU A 10 3.86 8.41 7.14
C LEU A 10 4.49 7.03 7.33
N LEU A 11 5.62 7.03 8.02
CA LEU A 11 6.42 5.84 8.29
C LEU A 11 5.85 5.02 9.45
N PRO A 12 6.09 3.69 9.49
CA PRO A 12 5.74 2.88 10.65
C PRO A 12 6.39 3.43 11.92
N ARG A 13 5.69 3.35 13.06
CA ARG A 13 6.22 3.79 14.37
C ARG A 13 7.55 3.12 14.76
N ASN A 14 7.86 1.96 14.19
CA ASN A 14 9.07 1.19 14.45
C ASN A 14 10.20 1.48 13.44
N TYR A 15 10.02 2.45 12.55
CA TYR A 15 11.01 2.82 11.55
C TYR A 15 12.08 3.73 12.17
N LEU A 16 13.30 3.22 12.28
CA LEU A 16 14.48 4.02 12.60
C LEU A 16 15.20 4.34 11.28
N PRO A 17 15.17 5.58 10.79
CA PRO A 17 15.97 5.94 9.62
C PRO A 17 17.45 5.78 9.99
N ALA A 18 18.22 5.13 9.11
CA ALA A 18 19.65 5.39 9.07
C ALA A 18 19.83 6.90 8.81
N ALA A 19 20.66 7.57 9.61
CA ALA A 19 20.80 9.03 9.61
C ALA A 19 20.83 9.63 8.18
N SER A 20 19.85 10.48 7.88
CA SER A 20 19.69 11.13 6.57
C SER A 20 20.52 12.42 6.53
N SER A 21 21.48 12.47 5.61
CA SER A 21 22.14 13.71 5.18
C SER A 21 21.22 14.43 4.19
N LYS A 22 20.72 15.62 4.56
CA LYS A 22 20.03 16.53 3.63
C LYS A 22 21.00 16.94 2.51
N SER A 23 20.69 16.60 1.26
CA SER A 23 21.29 17.26 0.10
C SER A 23 20.27 18.12 -0.63
N ARG A 24 20.71 19.29 -1.08
CA ARG A 24 19.93 20.37 -1.69
C ARG A 24 20.33 20.50 -3.17
N SER A 25 19.34 20.61 -4.07
CA SER A 25 19.35 21.23 -5.42
C SER A 25 20.00 20.51 -6.62
N THR A 26 19.26 20.30 -7.74
CA THR A 26 19.30 21.13 -8.98
C THR A 26 18.54 20.50 -10.18
N ASN A 27 17.70 21.32 -10.83
CA ASN A 27 17.35 21.47 -12.27
C ASN A 27 16.89 20.31 -13.19
N ASN A 28 15.65 20.48 -13.70
CA ASN A 28 15.11 20.12 -15.02
C ASN A 28 15.37 18.71 -15.61
N SER A 29 14.73 17.71 -15.00
CA SER A 29 14.17 16.55 -15.69
C SER A 29 12.89 16.15 -14.95
N VAL A 30 11.92 15.55 -15.64
CA VAL A 30 10.59 15.20 -15.10
C VAL A 30 10.74 14.59 -13.70
N VAL A 31 10.29 15.32 -12.67
CA VAL A 31 10.48 15.00 -11.25
C VAL A 31 9.63 13.80 -10.90
N MET A 32 10.11 12.60 -11.22
CA MET A 32 9.72 11.35 -10.57
C MET A 32 10.45 11.36 -9.21
N GLY A 33 9.91 12.19 -8.31
CA GLY A 33 10.63 12.86 -7.22
C GLY A 33 11.06 12.00 -6.03
N ASP A 34 11.62 12.68 -5.03
CA ASP A 34 12.17 12.10 -3.79
C ASP A 34 11.19 11.14 -3.09
N ASP A 35 9.88 11.41 -3.15
CA ASP A 35 8.82 10.57 -2.58
C ASP A 35 8.80 9.14 -3.17
N PHE A 36 9.02 9.01 -4.49
CA PHE A 36 9.08 7.71 -5.15
C PHE A 36 10.21 6.87 -4.56
N MET A 37 11.40 7.48 -4.45
CA MET A 37 12.60 6.80 -3.98
C MET A 37 12.50 6.47 -2.50
N GLU A 38 11.87 7.31 -1.69
CA GLU A 38 11.62 7.04 -0.28
C GLU A 38 10.69 5.82 -0.11
N ILE A 39 9.53 5.83 -0.76
CA ILE A 39 8.58 4.71 -0.71
C ILE A 39 9.22 3.43 -1.27
N TRP A 40 9.94 3.51 -2.39
CA TRP A 40 10.62 2.37 -2.99
C TRP A 40 11.60 1.72 -2.02
N LYS A 41 12.48 2.50 -1.38
CA LYS A 41 13.45 1.99 -0.40
C LYS A 41 12.76 1.33 0.79
N LEU A 42 11.68 1.91 1.31
CA LEU A 42 10.91 1.33 2.41
C LEU A 42 10.34 -0.05 2.09
N LEU A 43 9.92 -0.26 0.84
CA LEU A 43 9.26 -1.50 0.42
C LEU A 43 10.23 -2.58 -0.06
N ILE A 44 11.35 -2.19 -0.70
CA ILE A 44 12.30 -3.15 -1.27
C ILE A 44 13.32 -3.65 -0.25
N ILE A 45 13.76 -2.82 0.69
CA ILE A 45 14.70 -3.26 1.73
C ILE A 45 14.00 -4.31 2.59
N PRO A 46 14.55 -5.53 2.75
CA PRO A 46 13.89 -6.56 3.55
C PRO A 46 13.81 -6.14 5.02
N TYR A 47 12.61 -6.17 5.58
CA TYR A 47 12.36 -5.98 7.01
C TYR A 47 11.84 -7.27 7.62
N SER A 48 12.27 -7.56 8.84
CA SER A 48 11.82 -8.74 9.60
C SER A 48 10.40 -8.61 10.17
N LYS A 49 9.72 -7.47 9.94
CA LYS A 49 8.41 -7.14 10.50
C LYS A 49 7.53 -6.44 9.45
N LEU A 50 6.21 -6.46 9.69
CA LEU A 50 5.22 -5.76 8.89
C LEU A 50 5.51 -4.24 8.84
N ILE A 51 5.49 -3.69 7.62
CA ILE A 51 5.56 -2.25 7.36
C ILE A 51 4.22 -1.78 6.83
N VAL A 52 3.73 -0.68 7.40
CA VAL A 52 2.56 0.05 6.92
C VAL A 52 3.01 1.46 6.58
N VAL A 53 2.83 1.84 5.31
CA VAL A 53 3.10 3.19 4.82
C VAL A 53 1.77 3.84 4.47
N SER A 54 1.50 5.01 5.06
CA SER A 54 0.30 5.79 4.71
C SER A 54 0.69 6.96 3.83
N ILE A 55 -0.01 7.13 2.71
CA ILE A 55 0.23 8.20 1.74
C ILE A 55 -0.98 9.13 1.79
N VAL A 56 -0.76 10.35 2.28
CA VAL A 56 -1.81 11.33 2.55
C VAL A 56 -1.55 12.60 1.75
N GLY A 57 -2.60 13.33 1.39
CA GLY A 57 -2.51 14.57 0.62
C GLY A 57 -3.85 14.91 -0.01
N MET A 58 -3.97 16.11 -0.56
CA MET A 58 -5.21 16.57 -1.18
C MET A 58 -5.73 15.68 -2.32
N GLY A 59 -7.03 15.79 -2.59
CA GLY A 59 -7.65 15.15 -3.77
C GLY A 59 -7.00 15.67 -5.06
N GLY A 60 -6.83 14.80 -6.05
CA GLY A 60 -6.26 15.18 -7.35
C GLY A 60 -4.73 15.34 -7.41
N ILE A 61 -4.01 15.26 -6.28
CA ILE A 61 -2.55 15.45 -6.24
C ILE A 61 -1.73 14.29 -6.87
N GLY A 62 -2.38 13.19 -7.26
CA GLY A 62 -1.70 12.07 -7.93
C GLY A 62 -1.15 10.96 -7.00
N LYS A 63 -1.61 10.85 -5.74
CA LYS A 63 -1.21 9.77 -4.81
C LYS A 63 -1.33 8.37 -5.43
N THR A 64 -2.52 8.05 -5.94
CA THR A 64 -2.80 6.77 -6.59
C THR A 64 -1.90 6.54 -7.80
N THR A 65 -1.60 7.59 -8.57
CA THR A 65 -0.67 7.53 -9.70
C THR A 65 0.75 7.18 -9.26
N LEU A 66 1.26 7.84 -8.20
CA LEU A 66 2.58 7.56 -7.64
C LEU A 66 2.68 6.11 -7.15
N VAL A 67 1.69 5.66 -6.37
CA VAL A 67 1.64 4.27 -5.87
C VAL A 67 1.56 3.27 -7.01
N LYS A 68 0.79 3.58 -8.07
CA LYS A 68 0.68 2.71 -9.25
C LYS A 68 2.01 2.56 -9.97
N GLN A 69 2.72 3.65 -10.19
CA GLN A 69 4.06 3.62 -10.80
C GLN A 69 5.04 2.75 -9.99
N ILE A 70 5.01 2.86 -8.66
CA ILE A 70 5.84 2.03 -7.77
C ILE A 70 5.41 0.55 -7.86
N TYR A 71 4.11 0.29 -7.82
CA TYR A 71 3.55 -1.05 -7.83
C TYR A 71 3.88 -1.81 -9.12
N ASP A 72 3.79 -1.13 -10.27
CA ASP A 72 4.06 -1.71 -11.59
C ASP A 72 5.54 -2.08 -11.77
N MET A 73 6.43 -1.47 -10.99
CA MET A 73 7.87 -1.78 -10.97
C MET A 73 8.21 -3.01 -10.10
N PHE A 74 7.28 -3.46 -9.24
CA PHE A 74 7.50 -4.68 -8.46
C PHE A 74 7.51 -5.92 -9.34
N THR A 75 8.29 -6.92 -8.94
CA THR A 75 8.43 -8.20 -9.65
C THR A 75 8.34 -9.33 -8.62
N ALA A 76 8.27 -10.57 -9.10
CA ALA A 76 8.26 -11.75 -8.24
C ALA A 76 9.51 -11.88 -7.35
N HIS A 77 10.63 -11.25 -7.74
CA HIS A 77 11.84 -11.18 -6.91
C HIS A 77 11.66 -10.28 -5.68
N HIS A 78 10.78 -9.28 -5.79
CA HIS A 78 10.50 -8.34 -4.70
C HIS A 78 9.43 -8.89 -3.76
N PHE A 79 8.34 -9.44 -4.32
CA PHE A 79 7.20 -9.94 -3.56
C PHE A 79 6.59 -11.18 -4.24
N ASP A 80 6.37 -12.23 -3.45
CA ASP A 80 5.65 -13.44 -3.88
C ASP A 80 4.19 -13.11 -4.21
N ILE A 81 3.58 -12.23 -3.42
CA ILE A 81 2.18 -11.82 -3.55
C ILE A 81 2.11 -10.30 -3.66
N ARG A 82 1.41 -9.82 -4.68
CA ARG A 82 1.08 -8.41 -4.88
C ARG A 82 -0.44 -8.31 -4.97
N ALA A 83 -1.04 -7.52 -4.11
CA ALA A 83 -2.47 -7.29 -4.13
C ALA A 83 -2.78 -5.79 -4.11
N TRP A 84 -3.83 -5.42 -4.83
CA TRP A 84 -4.36 -4.06 -4.88
C TRP A 84 -5.86 -4.13 -4.71
N ILE A 85 -6.37 -3.40 -3.72
CA ILE A 85 -7.80 -3.21 -3.51
C ILE A 85 -8.12 -1.73 -3.38
N THR A 86 -9.33 -1.35 -3.80
CA THR A 86 -9.89 -0.03 -3.54
C THR A 86 -11.03 -0.20 -2.54
N VAL A 87 -11.08 0.68 -1.53
CA VAL A 87 -12.10 0.61 -0.48
C VAL A 87 -13.20 1.61 -0.79
N SER A 88 -14.45 1.18 -0.77
CA SER A 88 -15.59 2.10 -0.89
C SER A 88 -15.71 2.98 0.36
N GLN A 89 -16.27 4.19 0.21
CA GLN A 89 -16.59 5.07 1.33
C GLN A 89 -17.43 4.37 2.43
N GLU A 90 -18.35 3.50 2.01
CA GLU A 90 -19.01 2.56 2.90
C GLU A 90 -18.07 1.40 3.22
N TYR A 91 -17.31 1.51 4.30
CA TYR A 91 -16.43 0.43 4.73
C TYR A 91 -17.23 -0.81 5.15
N ARG A 92 -17.07 -1.91 4.42
CA ARG A 92 -17.62 -3.22 4.75
C ARG A 92 -16.52 -4.27 4.81
N LYS A 93 -16.15 -4.69 6.02
CA LYS A 93 -15.07 -5.67 6.28
C LYS A 93 -15.15 -6.91 5.39
N LYS A 94 -16.36 -7.44 5.18
CA LYS A 94 -16.59 -8.62 4.32
C LYS A 94 -16.15 -8.38 2.86
N GLU A 95 -16.48 -7.21 2.32
CA GLU A 95 -16.16 -6.86 0.92
C GLU A 95 -14.66 -6.58 0.75
N VAL A 96 -14.01 -5.98 1.75
CA VAL A 96 -12.55 -5.82 1.77
C VAL A 96 -11.83 -7.16 1.73
N LEU A 97 -12.24 -8.13 2.56
CA LEU A 97 -11.62 -9.46 2.59
C LEU A 97 -11.85 -10.23 1.28
N LYS A 98 -13.04 -10.13 0.69
CA LYS A 98 -13.31 -10.71 -0.63
C LYS A 98 -12.46 -10.07 -1.71
N GLY A 99 -12.41 -8.73 -1.77
CA GLY A 99 -11.60 -8.01 -2.74
C GLY A 99 -10.12 -8.39 -2.64
N LEU A 100 -9.61 -8.54 -1.42
CA LEU A 100 -8.24 -8.98 -1.18
C LEU A 100 -8.00 -10.42 -1.65
N LEU A 101 -8.90 -11.36 -1.34
CA LEU A 101 -8.80 -12.74 -1.86
C LEU A 101 -8.83 -12.80 -3.38
N ASN A 102 -9.72 -12.03 -4.01
CA ASN A 102 -9.82 -11.96 -5.47
C ASN A 102 -8.52 -11.40 -6.06
N SER A 103 -7.95 -10.36 -5.45
CA SER A 103 -6.68 -9.77 -5.90
C SER A 103 -5.49 -10.73 -5.71
N ILE A 104 -5.44 -11.50 -4.62
CA ILE A 104 -4.36 -12.46 -4.33
C ILE A 104 -4.44 -13.70 -5.24
N ARG A 105 -5.64 -14.30 -5.35
CA ARG A 105 -5.81 -15.61 -5.98
C ARG A 105 -6.26 -15.55 -7.43
N GLY A 106 -6.72 -14.39 -7.92
CA GLY A 106 -7.38 -14.27 -9.22
C GLY A 106 -8.69 -15.07 -9.32
N LEU A 107 -9.21 -15.55 -8.18
CA LEU A 107 -10.39 -16.40 -8.14
C LEU A 107 -11.61 -15.56 -7.81
N ASN A 108 -12.66 -15.67 -8.62
CA ASN A 108 -14.02 -15.30 -8.23
C ASN A 108 -14.50 -16.33 -7.21
N HIS A 109 -14.08 -16.21 -5.95
CA HIS A 109 -14.54 -17.13 -4.92
C HIS A 109 -16.07 -17.08 -4.83
N GLU A 110 -16.63 -18.30 -4.83
CA GLU A 110 -18.02 -18.65 -5.01
C GLU A 110 -19.01 -17.74 -4.26
N SER A 111 -20.14 -17.50 -4.93
CA SER A 111 -21.34 -16.79 -4.50
C SER A 111 -22.05 -17.40 -3.27
N GLY A 112 -21.35 -18.20 -2.46
CA GLY A 112 -21.84 -18.78 -1.22
C GLY A 112 -21.81 -17.82 -0.04
N LYS A 113 -22.62 -18.10 0.99
CA LYS A 113 -22.61 -17.38 2.28
C LYS A 113 -21.34 -17.74 3.08
N VAL A 114 -20.17 -17.30 2.63
CA VAL A 114 -18.92 -17.43 3.40
C VAL A 114 -18.93 -16.42 4.56
N SER A 115 -18.55 -16.87 5.75
CA SER A 115 -18.44 -16.01 6.93
C SER A 115 -17.22 -15.09 6.86
N ILE A 116 -17.20 -14.03 7.66
CA ILE A 116 -16.06 -13.08 7.70
C ILE A 116 -14.82 -13.79 8.24
N GLU A 117 -14.99 -14.68 9.20
CA GLU A 117 -13.93 -15.45 9.85
C GLU A 117 -13.24 -16.35 8.81
N LYS A 118 -14.02 -17.04 7.98
CA LYS A 118 -13.48 -17.91 6.94
C LYS A 118 -12.76 -17.12 5.85
N LEU A 119 -13.28 -15.95 5.47
CA LEU A 119 -12.59 -15.05 4.54
C LEU A 119 -11.25 -14.58 5.12
N ALA A 120 -11.21 -14.19 6.39
CA ALA A 120 -9.98 -13.75 7.07
C ALA A 120 -8.95 -14.90 7.17
N GLU A 121 -9.40 -16.11 7.49
CA GLU A 121 -8.55 -17.31 7.50
C GLU A 121 -7.95 -17.57 6.11
N ASN A 122 -8.77 -17.52 5.06
CA ASN A 122 -8.30 -17.73 3.69
C ASN A 122 -7.27 -16.67 3.28
N VAL A 123 -7.46 -15.40 3.66
CA VAL A 123 -6.47 -14.34 3.42
C VAL A 123 -5.17 -14.68 4.14
N SER A 124 -5.25 -14.98 5.44
CA SER A 124 -4.09 -15.30 6.27
C SER A 124 -3.30 -16.48 5.70
N GLN A 125 -3.98 -17.57 5.32
CA GLN A 125 -3.35 -18.74 4.72
C GLN A 125 -2.67 -18.43 3.38
N SER A 126 -3.22 -17.50 2.59
CA SER A 126 -2.63 -17.12 1.30
C SER A 126 -1.35 -16.30 1.44
N LEU A 127 -1.22 -15.57 2.55
CA LEU A 127 -0.08 -14.69 2.84
C LEU A 127 0.97 -15.34 3.74
N LYS A 128 0.64 -16.48 4.35
CA LYS A 128 1.52 -17.18 5.29
C LYS A 128 2.82 -17.60 4.59
N ASP A 129 3.94 -17.32 5.24
CA ASP A 129 5.30 -17.66 4.77
C ASP A 129 5.64 -17.08 3.38
N LYS A 130 4.96 -16.00 2.98
CA LYS A 130 5.18 -15.25 1.74
C LYS A 130 5.63 -13.83 2.04
N ARG A 131 6.51 -13.28 1.19
CA ARG A 131 6.78 -11.85 1.16
C ARG A 131 5.70 -11.19 0.29
N PHE A 132 4.91 -10.29 0.87
CA PHE A 132 3.78 -9.69 0.19
C PHE A 132 3.76 -8.17 0.29
N VAL A 133 3.12 -7.54 -0.70
CA VAL A 133 2.74 -6.12 -0.67
C VAL A 133 1.25 -6.00 -0.97
N ILE A 134 0.55 -5.22 -0.16
CA ILE A 134 -0.89 -4.97 -0.31
C ILE A 134 -1.08 -3.46 -0.40
N VAL A 135 -1.63 -3.00 -1.51
CA VAL A 135 -2.08 -1.62 -1.69
C VAL A 135 -3.57 -1.55 -1.34
N ILE A 136 -3.89 -0.67 -0.40
CA ILE A 136 -5.27 -0.34 -0.03
C ILE A 136 -5.50 1.11 -0.44
N ASP A 137 -6.16 1.29 -1.58
CA ASP A 137 -6.40 2.60 -2.19
C ASP A 137 -7.75 3.19 -1.75
N ASP A 138 -7.83 4.52 -1.78
CA ASP A 138 -9.01 5.31 -1.46
C ASP A 138 -9.62 5.01 -0.06
N VAL A 139 -8.78 5.06 0.98
CA VAL A 139 -9.21 4.81 2.37
C VAL A 139 -9.81 6.07 2.99
N TRP A 140 -11.05 5.96 3.47
CA TRP A 140 -11.81 7.06 4.07
C TRP A 140 -11.88 6.93 5.60
N LYS A 141 -11.97 8.07 6.30
CA LYS A 141 -12.34 8.06 7.73
C LYS A 141 -13.76 7.54 7.87
N ILE A 142 -13.94 6.49 8.65
CA ILE A 142 -15.25 5.98 9.03
C ILE A 142 -15.88 7.03 9.95
N LYS A 143 -17.06 7.55 9.58
CA LYS A 143 -17.87 8.33 10.52
C LYS A 143 -18.25 7.40 11.66
N THR A 144 -17.64 7.62 12.82
CA THR A 144 -17.98 6.94 14.07
C THR A 144 -19.25 7.54 14.63
#